data_AF-A0A1H9F795-F1
#
_entry.id   AF-A0A1H9F795-F1
#
_cell.length_a   1.000
_cell.length_b   1.000
_cell.length_c   1.000
_cell.angle_alpha   90.00
_cell.angle_beta   90.00
_cell.angle_gamma   90.00
#
_symmetry.space_group_name_H-M   'P 1'
#
loop_
_entity.id
_entity.type
_entity.pdbx_description
1 polymer ?
#
loop_
_entity_poly.entity_id
_entity_poly.type
_entity_poly.pdbx_seq_one_letter_code
_entity_poly.pdbx_strand_id
1 'polypeptide(L)'
;MAISKSFRSFNDGGNIVSFSHIKFREQVKELQDNRKNDGKKQSLDDIYIELAEKIGISSESVKKWYKGDNGPGDIDLIKSLANAMGVDYSNLIAKTESLRNGKDFNFNISDTSESEIIKDMYRLMIDFIYWFIGTEQDSKAVHYFDNPQEEMHRYILEMYRCLDVESISLSDQNYFNLRKTITELRYIASCYSPTMNIPKDWNEVNQLLQSVDFYESLYCYPTDTLEDIGVEESIEDPDKLMHMLFEDMPEFDSYALERCDNRCQELSSYRQFPDCAPFEIIAREFAYTLRLIMKKRFPEVFKGDEK
;
A
#
# COMPACT_ATOMS: atom_id res chain seq x y z
N MET A 1 7.44 1.70 25.49
CA MET A 1 6.84 2.70 24.58
C MET A 1 6.15 1.94 23.47
N ALA A 2 4.81 1.92 23.46
CA ALA A 2 4.03 1.17 22.47
C ALA A 2 3.71 2.06 21.26
N ILE A 3 4.24 1.70 20.10
CA ILE A 3 3.87 2.20 18.77
C ILE A 3 3.66 0.89 17.96
N SER A 4 2.48 0.57 17.42
CA SER A 4 1.95 1.11 16.16
C SER A 4 0.55 0.50 15.84
N LYS A 5 -0.31 1.26 15.15
CA LYS A 5 -1.22 1.05 13.98
C LYS A 5 -2.00 -0.25 13.67
N SER A 6 -3.26 -0.38 14.11
CA SER A 6 -4.22 -1.31 13.49
C SER A 6 -5.63 -0.74 13.32
N PHE A 7 -6.18 -0.77 12.09
CA PHE A 7 -7.62 -0.94 11.90
C PHE A 7 -7.87 -2.43 11.83
N ARG A 8 -7.81 -3.09 13.00
CA ARG A 8 -8.05 -4.52 13.11
C ARG A 8 -9.44 -4.83 12.56
N SER A 9 -9.53 -5.94 11.84
CA SER A 9 -10.81 -6.59 11.58
C SER A 9 -11.21 -7.40 12.82
N PHE A 10 -12.49 -7.36 13.17
CA PHE A 10 -13.06 -8.03 14.32
C PHE A 10 -14.16 -9.00 13.85
N ASN A 11 -14.30 -10.13 14.53
CA ASN A 11 -15.43 -11.03 14.31
C ASN A 11 -16.57 -10.66 15.26
N ASP A 12 -17.73 -10.30 14.70
CA ASP A 12 -18.94 -9.97 15.46
C ASP A 12 -20.10 -10.84 14.97
N GLY A 13 -20.38 -11.90 15.73
CA GLY A 13 -21.47 -12.83 15.41
C GLY A 13 -21.33 -13.49 14.03
N GLY A 14 -20.10 -13.75 13.57
CA GLY A 14 -19.81 -14.35 12.27
C GLY A 14 -19.56 -13.35 11.14
N ASN A 15 -19.70 -12.04 11.39
CA ASN A 15 -19.36 -11.00 10.40
C ASN A 15 -17.96 -10.45 10.69
N ILE A 16 -17.14 -10.33 9.64
CA ILE A 16 -15.86 -9.62 9.71
C ILE A 16 -16.12 -8.13 9.49
N VAL A 17 -15.78 -7.33 10.49
CA VAL A 17 -16.03 -5.88 10.50
C VAL A 17 -14.78 -5.12 10.92
N SER A 18 -14.53 -3.94 10.34
CA SER A 18 -13.39 -3.10 10.74
C SER A 18 -13.86 -1.71 11.15
N PHE A 19 -13.13 -1.08 12.07
CA PHE A 19 -13.43 0.30 12.45
C PHE A 19 -13.16 1.25 11.28
N SER A 20 -14.16 2.05 10.91
CA SER A 20 -14.05 3.02 9.83
C SER A 20 -13.82 4.42 10.39
N HIS A 21 -12.58 4.90 10.28
CA HIS A 21 -12.25 6.28 10.68
C HIS A 21 -13.03 7.32 9.85
N ILE A 22 -13.43 6.99 8.62
CA ILE A 22 -14.25 7.85 7.76
C ILE A 22 -15.63 8.01 8.38
N LYS A 23 -16.31 6.90 8.66
CA LYS A 23 -17.62 6.95 9.30
C LYS A 23 -17.55 7.57 10.70
N PHE A 24 -16.51 7.27 11.48
CA PHE A 24 -16.29 7.92 12.77
C PHE A 24 -16.15 9.44 12.64
N ARG A 25 -15.39 9.92 11.64
CA ARG A 25 -15.25 11.35 11.35
C ARG A 25 -16.58 11.99 10.98
N GLU A 26 -17.42 11.31 10.20
CA GLU A 26 -18.78 11.77 9.88
C GLU A 26 -19.63 11.89 11.13
N GLN A 27 -19.62 10.88 11.99
CA GLN A 27 -20.38 10.88 13.25
C GLN A 27 -19.88 11.96 14.24
N VAL A 28 -18.57 12.25 14.27
CA VAL A 28 -18.00 13.36 15.07
C VAL A 28 -18.46 14.72 14.54
N LYS A 29 -18.50 14.90 13.22
CA LYS A 29 -19.01 16.14 12.60
C LYS A 29 -20.51 16.31 12.86
N GLU A 30 -21.28 15.25 12.71
CA GLU A 30 -22.72 15.25 13.02
C GLU A 30 -22.97 15.59 14.49
N LEU A 31 -22.20 15.01 15.41
CA LEU A 31 -22.26 15.34 16.83
C LEU A 31 -21.93 16.82 17.09
N GLN A 32 -20.93 17.36 16.40
CA GLN A 32 -20.55 18.77 16.50
C GLN A 32 -21.66 19.70 15.98
N ASP A 33 -22.24 19.37 14.83
CA ASP A 33 -23.29 20.16 14.20
C ASP A 33 -24.59 20.14 15.02
N ASN A 34 -24.98 18.98 15.55
CA ASN A 34 -26.15 18.85 16.44
C ASN A 34 -26.00 19.74 17.68
N ARG A 35 -24.83 19.76 18.31
CA ARG A 35 -24.57 20.59 19.50
C ARG A 35 -24.51 22.08 19.19
N LYS A 36 -23.99 22.44 18.01
CA LYS A 36 -24.02 23.82 17.52
C LYS A 36 -25.47 24.31 17.36
N ASN A 37 -26.37 23.44 16.87
CA ASN A 37 -27.79 23.75 16.76
C ASN A 37 -28.48 23.88 18.13
N ASP A 38 -28.01 23.13 19.14
CA ASP A 38 -28.45 23.25 20.54
C ASP A 38 -27.82 24.44 21.31
N GLY A 39 -27.08 25.31 20.62
CA GLY A 39 -26.44 26.49 21.22
C GLY A 39 -25.14 26.19 22.00
N LYS A 40 -24.66 24.94 21.98
CA LYS A 40 -23.39 24.51 22.59
C LYS A 40 -22.31 24.39 21.52
N LYS A 41 -21.66 25.51 21.18
CA LYS A 41 -20.52 25.49 20.26
C LYS A 41 -19.30 24.86 20.94
N GLN A 42 -18.97 23.62 20.57
CA GLN A 42 -17.78 22.91 21.05
C GLN A 42 -16.72 22.79 19.95
N SER A 43 -15.47 22.91 20.36
CA SER A 43 -14.34 22.59 19.48
C SER A 43 -14.24 21.07 19.28
N LEU A 44 -13.52 20.65 18.24
CA LEU A 44 -13.23 19.22 18.06
C LEU A 44 -12.41 18.65 19.23
N ASP A 45 -11.51 19.44 19.79
CA ASP A 45 -10.70 19.00 20.94
C ASP A 45 -11.59 18.75 22.19
N ASP A 46 -12.64 19.54 22.41
CA ASP A 46 -13.61 19.31 23.49
C ASP A 46 -14.35 17.97 23.30
N ILE A 47 -14.74 17.67 22.05
CA ILE A 47 -15.41 16.40 21.72
C ILE A 47 -14.46 15.22 21.95
N TYR A 48 -13.18 15.34 21.57
CA TYR A 48 -12.20 14.27 21.80
C TYR A 48 -11.98 14.01 23.29
N ILE A 49 -11.93 15.06 24.11
CA ILE A 49 -11.80 14.95 25.57
C ILE A 49 -13.02 14.24 26.15
N GLU A 50 -14.23 14.67 25.79
CA GLU A 50 -15.46 14.07 26.31
C GLU A 50 -15.59 12.59 25.94
N LEU A 51 -15.36 12.24 24.66
CA LEU A 51 -15.45 10.85 24.21
C LEU A 51 -14.42 9.98 24.93
N ALA A 52 -13.20 10.51 25.12
CA ALA A 52 -12.14 9.81 25.82
C ALA A 52 -12.46 9.57 27.30
N GLU A 53 -13.02 10.57 27.99
CA GLU A 53 -13.47 10.44 29.39
C GLU A 53 -14.57 9.38 29.53
N LYS A 54 -15.54 9.37 28.61
CA LYS A 54 -16.66 8.41 28.66
C LYS A 54 -16.22 6.95 28.48
N ILE A 55 -15.19 6.71 27.68
CA ILE A 55 -14.71 5.35 27.37
C ILE A 55 -13.42 4.97 28.09
N GLY A 56 -12.90 5.85 28.96
CA GLY A 56 -11.75 5.57 29.81
C GLY A 56 -10.41 5.51 29.08
N ILE A 57 -10.20 6.31 28.03
CA ILE A 57 -8.95 6.39 27.28
C ILE A 57 -8.39 7.82 27.22
N SER A 58 -7.26 8.03 26.53
CA SER A 58 -6.73 9.37 26.28
C SER A 58 -7.41 10.08 25.10
N SER A 59 -7.64 11.39 25.22
CA SER A 59 -8.16 12.24 24.13
C SER A 59 -7.27 12.20 22.88
N GLU A 60 -5.97 12.04 23.07
CA GLU A 60 -5.01 11.84 21.98
C GLU A 60 -5.30 10.56 21.18
N SER A 61 -5.80 9.49 21.82
CA SER A 61 -6.21 8.27 21.10
C SER A 61 -7.43 8.53 20.21
N VAL A 62 -8.43 9.26 20.71
CA VAL A 62 -9.61 9.64 19.92
C VAL A 62 -9.25 10.53 18.75
N LYS A 63 -8.37 11.52 18.97
CA LYS A 63 -7.85 12.41 17.92
C LYS A 63 -7.11 11.63 16.83
N LYS A 64 -6.34 10.63 17.24
CA LYS A 64 -5.64 9.67 16.37
C LYS A 64 -6.63 8.86 15.53
N TRP A 65 -7.68 8.29 16.15
CA TRP A 65 -8.75 7.60 15.44
C TRP A 65 -9.44 8.48 14.41
N TYR A 66 -9.73 9.74 14.74
CA TYR A 66 -10.34 10.71 13.82
C TYR A 66 -9.47 11.01 12.60
N LYS A 67 -8.14 11.07 12.79
CA LYS A 67 -7.17 11.32 11.72
C LYS A 67 -6.92 10.09 10.84
N GLY A 68 -7.37 8.91 11.25
CA GLY A 68 -7.03 7.66 10.59
C GLY A 68 -5.72 7.05 11.11
N ASP A 69 -5.18 7.55 12.23
CA ASP A 69 -3.93 7.12 12.83
C ASP A 69 -4.22 6.14 13.98
N ASN A 70 -4.21 4.82 13.72
CA ASN A 70 -4.64 3.77 14.66
C ASN A 70 -6.18 3.72 14.84
N GLY A 71 -6.72 2.53 15.09
CA GLY A 71 -8.11 2.34 15.48
C GLY A 71 -8.25 1.86 16.94
N PRO A 72 -9.48 1.68 17.42
CA PRO A 72 -9.78 0.95 18.66
C PRO A 72 -9.13 -0.45 18.67
N GLY A 73 -8.72 -0.91 19.85
CA GLY A 73 -7.98 -2.18 19.99
C GLY A 73 -8.85 -3.44 19.92
N ASP A 74 -10.15 -3.29 20.15
CA ASP A 74 -11.15 -4.36 20.15
C ASP A 74 -12.54 -3.79 19.78
N ILE A 75 -13.49 -4.70 19.55
CA ILE A 75 -14.85 -4.35 19.18
C ILE A 75 -15.68 -3.76 20.33
N ASP A 76 -15.37 -4.12 21.57
CA ASP A 76 -16.08 -3.62 22.75
C ASP A 76 -15.81 -2.12 22.96
N LEU A 77 -14.60 -1.68 22.62
CA LEU A 77 -14.21 -0.28 22.61
C LEU A 77 -14.94 0.49 21.49
N ILE A 78 -15.17 -0.12 20.33
CA ILE A 78 -15.99 0.48 19.25
C ILE A 78 -17.45 0.63 19.72
N LYS A 79 -18.00 -0.41 20.34
CA LYS A 79 -19.37 -0.38 20.89
C LYS A 79 -19.50 0.67 22.00
N SER A 80 -18.50 0.80 22.86
CA SER A 80 -18.44 1.82 23.91
C SER A 80 -18.35 3.23 23.33
N LEU A 81 -17.54 3.42 22.28
CA LEU A 81 -17.43 4.68 21.54
C LEU A 81 -18.77 5.06 20.89
N ALA A 82 -19.44 4.11 20.24
CA ALA A 82 -20.75 4.32 19.64
C ALA A 82 -21.79 4.77 20.68
N ASN A 83 -21.82 4.09 21.83
CA ASN A 83 -22.68 4.46 22.95
C ASN A 83 -22.35 5.86 23.50
N ALA A 84 -21.07 6.21 23.63
CA ALA A 84 -20.63 7.54 24.08
C ALA A 84 -21.08 8.68 23.13
N MET A 85 -21.19 8.37 21.83
CA MET A 85 -21.68 9.24 20.77
C MET A 85 -23.22 9.22 20.62
N GLY A 86 -23.90 8.23 21.19
CA GLY A 86 -25.34 8.02 21.04
C GLY A 86 -25.76 7.48 19.67
N VAL A 87 -24.89 6.70 19.01
CA VAL A 87 -25.11 6.16 17.66
C VAL A 87 -25.02 4.64 17.68
N ASP A 88 -25.59 3.99 16.67
CA ASP A 88 -25.41 2.54 16.49
C ASP A 88 -23.97 2.22 16.09
N TYR A 89 -23.35 1.19 16.67
CA TYR A 89 -21.95 0.86 16.38
C TYR A 89 -21.72 0.45 14.91
N SER A 90 -22.76 0.00 14.19
CA SER A 90 -22.72 -0.24 12.74
C SER A 90 -22.39 1.03 11.93
N ASN A 91 -22.66 2.21 12.48
CA ASN A 91 -22.26 3.51 11.93
C ASN A 91 -20.79 3.83 12.18
N LEU A 92 -20.05 3.01 12.94
CA LEU A 92 -18.61 3.18 13.14
C LEU A 92 -17.77 2.10 12.45
N ILE A 93 -18.41 1.10 11.84
CA ILE A 93 -17.73 -0.04 11.21
C ILE A 93 -18.03 -0.15 9.70
N ALA A 94 -17.10 -0.73 8.96
CA ALA A 94 -17.29 -1.18 7.59
C ALA A 94 -17.40 -2.71 7.56
N LYS A 95 -18.32 -3.26 6.76
CA LYS A 95 -18.39 -4.69 6.50
C LYS A 95 -17.33 -5.07 5.47
N THR A 96 -16.50 -6.05 5.77
CA THR A 96 -15.38 -6.43 4.88
C THR A 96 -15.85 -6.98 3.54
N GLU A 97 -17.06 -7.55 3.43
CA GLU A 97 -17.64 -7.99 2.15
C GLU A 97 -17.98 -6.83 1.20
N SER A 98 -18.35 -5.66 1.74
CA SER A 98 -18.62 -4.46 0.92
C SER A 98 -17.35 -3.80 0.39
N LEU A 99 -16.20 -4.21 0.92
CA LEU A 99 -14.91 -3.78 0.42
C LEU A 99 -14.67 -4.51 -0.93
N ARG A 100 -14.80 -5.83 -1.04
CA ARG A 100 -14.44 -6.63 -2.25
C ARG A 100 -15.12 -6.25 -3.59
N ASN A 101 -16.10 -5.35 -3.62
CA ASN A 101 -16.98 -5.10 -4.78
C ASN A 101 -16.78 -3.74 -5.50
N GLY A 102 -15.73 -2.98 -5.20
CA GLY A 102 -15.34 -1.86 -6.07
C GLY A 102 -14.78 -2.39 -7.40
N LYS A 103 -14.77 -1.60 -8.47
CA LYS A 103 -14.01 -1.90 -9.71
C LYS A 103 -12.49 -1.80 -9.46
N ASP A 104 -12.05 -2.33 -8.34
CA ASP A 104 -10.75 -2.14 -7.74
C ASP A 104 -9.92 -3.39 -7.96
N PHE A 105 -8.60 -3.22 -8.02
CA PHE A 105 -7.62 -4.26 -8.27
C PHE A 105 -8.00 -5.59 -7.59
N ASN A 106 -8.16 -6.65 -8.39
CA ASN A 106 -8.59 -7.95 -7.90
C ASN A 106 -7.41 -8.69 -7.24
N PHE A 107 -6.96 -8.19 -6.09
CA PHE A 107 -5.89 -8.80 -5.32
C PHE A 107 -6.39 -10.10 -4.69
N ASN A 108 -6.00 -11.22 -5.31
CA ASN A 108 -6.26 -12.54 -4.78
C ASN A 108 -5.11 -12.94 -3.85
N ILE A 109 -5.30 -12.76 -2.55
CA ILE A 109 -4.42 -13.35 -1.53
C ILE A 109 -4.95 -14.73 -1.18
N SER A 110 -4.04 -15.70 -1.07
CA SER A 110 -4.38 -17.07 -0.71
C SER A 110 -4.58 -17.22 0.81
N ASP A 111 -5.77 -17.66 1.22
CA ASP A 111 -6.18 -17.80 2.64
C ASP A 111 -5.54 -18.99 3.39
N THR A 112 -4.33 -19.41 3.02
CA THR A 112 -3.80 -20.72 3.47
C THR A 112 -2.78 -20.64 4.62
N SER A 113 -1.86 -19.67 4.61
CA SER A 113 -0.89 -19.50 5.69
C SER A 113 -0.31 -18.08 5.74
N GLU A 114 0.18 -17.67 6.91
CA GLU A 114 0.88 -16.40 7.10
C GLU A 114 2.04 -16.20 6.11
N SER A 115 2.77 -17.28 5.79
CA SER A 115 3.86 -17.25 4.81
C SER A 115 3.36 -16.92 3.39
N GLU A 116 2.23 -17.53 2.99
CA GLU A 116 1.64 -17.26 1.67
C GLU A 116 1.04 -15.86 1.59
N ILE A 117 0.40 -15.36 2.66
CA ILE A 117 -0.07 -13.97 2.74
C ILE A 117 1.12 -13.00 2.57
N ILE A 118 2.25 -13.26 3.23
CA ILE A 118 3.46 -12.43 3.10
C ILE A 118 3.99 -12.44 1.67
N LYS A 119 3.99 -13.60 0.99
CA LYS A 119 4.43 -13.72 -0.41
C LYS A 119 3.47 -13.04 -1.37
N ASP A 120 2.16 -13.16 -1.18
CA ASP A 120 1.17 -12.50 -2.01
C ASP A 120 1.26 -10.98 -1.84
N MET A 121 1.40 -10.50 -0.61
CA MET A 121 1.67 -9.08 -0.36
C MET A 121 3.00 -8.61 -0.97
N TYR A 122 4.04 -9.44 -0.96
CA TYR A 122 5.29 -9.14 -1.65
C TYR A 122 5.08 -9.00 -3.17
N ARG A 123 4.32 -9.91 -3.80
CA ARG A 123 3.96 -9.83 -5.23
C ARG A 123 3.24 -8.52 -5.56
N LEU A 124 2.22 -8.16 -4.77
CA LEU A 124 1.48 -6.91 -4.95
C LEU A 124 2.37 -5.67 -4.85
N MET A 125 3.36 -5.69 -3.96
CA MET A 125 4.34 -4.63 -3.80
C MET A 125 5.32 -4.57 -4.98
N ILE A 126 5.71 -5.71 -5.55
CA ILE A 126 6.53 -5.77 -6.77
C ILE A 126 5.75 -5.17 -7.94
N ASP A 127 4.48 -5.55 -8.11
CA ASP A 127 3.61 -5.00 -9.15
C ASP A 127 3.49 -3.47 -8.99
N PHE A 128 3.28 -3.00 -7.77
CA PHE A 128 3.25 -1.57 -7.47
C PHE A 128 4.53 -0.85 -7.91
N ILE A 129 5.71 -1.43 -7.66
CA ILE A 129 7.00 -0.86 -8.10
C ILE A 129 7.02 -0.73 -9.62
N TYR A 130 6.71 -1.80 -10.36
CA TYR A 130 6.77 -1.78 -11.82
C TYR A 130 5.72 -0.87 -12.48
N TRP A 131 4.60 -0.64 -11.81
CA TRP A 131 3.55 0.25 -12.32
C TRP A 131 3.84 1.73 -12.04
N PHE A 132 4.23 2.05 -10.81
CA PHE A 132 4.17 3.41 -10.29
C PHE A 132 5.52 4.02 -9.93
N ILE A 133 6.59 3.23 -9.80
CA ILE A 133 7.93 3.78 -9.51
C ILE A 133 8.67 4.01 -10.82
N GLY A 134 9.10 5.25 -11.03
CA GLY A 134 9.77 5.74 -12.23
C GLY A 134 9.76 7.27 -12.24
N THR A 135 10.14 7.88 -13.37
CA THR A 135 10.08 9.35 -13.54
C THR A 135 8.68 9.80 -14.02
N GLU A 136 8.43 11.12 -14.06
CA GLU A 136 7.20 11.73 -14.61
C GLU A 136 6.92 11.36 -16.08
N GLN A 137 7.94 10.95 -16.85
CA GLN A 137 7.80 10.58 -18.26
C GLN A 137 7.77 9.06 -18.48
N ASP A 138 8.20 8.28 -17.48
CA ASP A 138 8.64 6.89 -17.71
C ASP A 138 7.98 5.84 -16.80
N SER A 139 7.07 6.23 -15.89
CA SER A 139 6.27 5.23 -15.18
C SER A 139 5.22 4.63 -16.12
N LYS A 140 5.04 3.29 -16.10
CA LYS A 140 3.99 2.63 -16.89
C LYS A 140 2.63 3.29 -16.64
N ALA A 141 2.35 3.65 -15.39
CA ALA A 141 1.12 4.32 -15.00
C ALA A 141 0.80 5.58 -15.84
N VAL A 142 1.81 6.40 -16.19
CA VAL A 142 1.63 7.61 -17.02
C VAL A 142 1.16 7.29 -18.44
N HIS A 143 1.53 6.13 -18.99
CA HIS A 143 1.13 5.74 -20.34
C HIS A 143 -0.24 5.05 -20.39
N TYR A 144 -0.63 4.35 -19.33
CA TYR A 144 -1.80 3.49 -19.31
C TYR A 144 -3.00 4.05 -18.54
N PHE A 145 -2.79 5.03 -17.66
CA PHE A 145 -3.86 5.61 -16.85
C PHE A 145 -4.12 7.08 -17.15
N ASP A 146 -5.40 7.46 -17.18
CA ASP A 146 -5.82 8.85 -17.35
C ASP A 146 -5.40 9.73 -16.15
N ASN A 147 -5.34 9.16 -14.94
CA ASN A 147 -4.86 9.82 -13.73
C ASN A 147 -3.94 8.90 -12.90
N PRO A 148 -2.64 8.83 -13.23
CA PRO A 148 -1.67 7.92 -12.61
C PRO A 148 -1.56 8.08 -11.09
N GLN A 149 -1.70 9.31 -10.58
CA GLN A 149 -1.61 9.60 -9.15
C GLN A 149 -2.81 9.05 -8.37
N GLU A 150 -4.00 9.17 -8.94
CA GLU A 150 -5.22 8.62 -8.35
C GLU A 150 -5.22 7.10 -8.38
N GLU A 151 -4.74 6.48 -9.46
CA GLU A 151 -4.56 5.02 -9.55
C GLU A 151 -3.52 4.51 -8.55
N MET A 152 -2.38 5.19 -8.43
CA MET A 152 -1.37 4.88 -7.41
C MET A 152 -1.99 4.93 -6.01
N HIS A 153 -2.79 5.97 -5.72
CA HIS A 153 -3.46 6.10 -4.43
C HIS A 153 -4.45 4.96 -4.19
N ARG A 154 -5.25 4.62 -5.20
CA ARG A 154 -6.18 3.47 -5.15
C ARG A 154 -5.46 2.16 -4.92
N TYR A 155 -4.36 1.89 -5.62
CA TYR A 155 -3.56 0.68 -5.46
C TYR A 155 -3.01 0.54 -4.03
N ILE A 156 -2.43 1.63 -3.48
CA ILE A 156 -1.95 1.66 -2.10
C ILE A 156 -3.09 1.41 -1.10
N LEU A 157 -4.26 2.04 -1.31
CA LEU A 157 -5.43 1.83 -0.45
C LEU A 157 -5.89 0.37 -0.49
N GLU A 158 -5.91 -0.24 -1.67
CA GLU A 158 -6.33 -1.63 -1.81
C GLU A 158 -5.32 -2.59 -1.16
N MET A 159 -4.01 -2.32 -1.26
CA MET A 159 -3.01 -3.11 -0.52
C MET A 159 -3.21 -3.03 0.99
N TYR A 160 -3.50 -1.84 1.54
CA TYR A 160 -3.83 -1.72 2.96
C TYR A 160 -5.09 -2.51 3.32
N ARG A 161 -6.09 -2.47 2.43
CA ARG A 161 -7.36 -3.12 2.67
C ARG A 161 -7.22 -4.63 2.68
N CYS A 162 -6.51 -5.19 1.70
CA CYS A 162 -6.16 -6.61 1.66
C CYS A 162 -5.40 -7.02 2.93
N LEU A 163 -4.39 -6.23 3.34
CA LEU A 163 -3.67 -6.50 4.57
C LEU A 163 -4.56 -6.45 5.82
N ASP A 164 -5.51 -5.53 5.89
CA ASP A 164 -6.45 -5.41 7.02
C ASP A 164 -7.46 -6.57 7.06
N VAL A 165 -7.85 -7.11 5.91
CA VAL A 165 -8.65 -8.35 5.81
C VAL A 165 -7.86 -9.53 6.38
N GLU A 166 -6.61 -9.67 5.96
CA GLU A 166 -5.73 -10.78 6.35
C GLU A 166 -5.11 -10.63 7.75
N SER A 167 -5.39 -9.51 8.44
CA SER A 167 -4.77 -9.21 9.73
C SER A 167 -5.00 -10.25 10.82
N ILE A 168 -6.10 -11.02 10.75
CA ILE A 168 -6.42 -12.11 11.69
C ILE A 168 -5.48 -13.30 11.50
N SER A 169 -5.03 -13.53 10.26
CA SER A 169 -4.17 -14.64 9.86
C SER A 169 -2.67 -14.33 10.02
N LEU A 170 -2.34 -13.11 10.44
CA LEU A 170 -0.98 -12.63 10.61
C LEU A 170 -0.64 -12.43 12.09
N SER A 171 0.60 -12.74 12.47
CA SER A 171 1.17 -12.25 13.70
C SER A 171 1.25 -10.72 13.70
N ASP A 172 1.10 -10.11 14.87
CA ASP A 172 1.19 -8.65 15.02
C ASP A 172 2.46 -8.09 14.37
N GLN A 173 3.60 -8.75 14.60
CA GLN A 173 4.88 -8.32 14.05
C GLN A 173 4.90 -8.34 12.52
N ASN A 174 4.36 -9.39 11.90
CA ASN A 174 4.38 -9.51 10.44
C ASN A 174 3.38 -8.55 9.78
N TYR A 175 2.19 -8.38 10.36
CA TYR A 175 1.25 -7.34 9.95
C TYR A 175 1.90 -5.95 10.02
N PHE A 176 2.61 -5.63 11.11
CA PHE A 176 3.31 -4.34 11.23
C PHE A 176 4.42 -4.17 10.20
N ASN A 177 5.19 -5.22 9.94
CA ASN A 177 6.25 -5.19 8.95
C ASN A 177 5.68 -4.96 7.54
N LEU A 178 4.64 -5.68 7.13
CA LEU A 178 3.97 -5.50 5.83
C LEU A 178 3.40 -4.09 5.70
N ARG A 179 2.67 -3.63 6.72
CA ARG A 179 2.07 -2.28 6.73
C ARG A 179 3.13 -1.19 6.65
N LYS A 180 4.26 -1.36 7.33
CA LYS A 180 5.43 -0.46 7.24
C LYS A 180 5.97 -0.44 5.83
N THR A 181 6.15 -1.59 5.18
CA THR A 181 6.63 -1.68 3.79
C THR A 181 5.70 -0.96 2.81
N ILE A 182 4.37 -1.16 2.91
CA ILE A 182 3.38 -0.43 2.07
C ILE A 182 3.49 1.09 2.29
N THR A 183 3.68 1.54 3.54
CA THR A 183 3.82 2.96 3.87
C THR A 183 5.09 3.56 3.23
N GLU A 184 6.18 2.82 3.28
CA GLU A 184 7.47 3.22 2.67
C GLU A 184 7.36 3.27 1.15
N LEU A 185 6.72 2.29 0.51
CA LEU A 185 6.47 2.28 -0.94
C LEU A 185 5.63 3.47 -1.39
N ARG A 186 4.56 3.79 -0.65
CA ARG A 186 3.77 5.01 -0.90
C ARG A 186 4.65 6.25 -0.87
N TYR A 187 5.56 6.33 0.10
CA TYR A 187 6.44 7.49 0.23
C TYR A 187 7.39 7.60 -0.97
N ILE A 188 8.02 6.49 -1.34
CA ILE A 188 8.90 6.38 -2.51
C ILE A 188 8.14 6.82 -3.78
N ALA A 189 6.99 6.22 -4.08
CA ALA A 189 6.23 6.54 -5.30
C ALA A 189 5.62 7.96 -5.31
N SER A 190 5.37 8.55 -4.14
CA SER A 190 4.89 9.94 -4.05
C SER A 190 5.97 10.98 -4.38
N CYS A 191 7.23 10.59 -4.46
CA CYS A 191 8.34 11.46 -4.78
C CYS A 191 8.50 11.66 -6.31
N TYR A 192 7.55 12.34 -6.94
CA TYR A 192 7.80 13.12 -8.17
C TYR A 192 8.64 14.38 -7.88
N SER A 193 9.46 14.34 -6.83
CA SER A 193 10.27 15.45 -6.35
C SER A 193 11.74 15.15 -6.66
N PRO A 194 12.53 16.12 -7.13
CA PRO A 194 13.97 15.96 -7.38
C PRO A 194 14.78 15.55 -6.13
N THR A 195 14.15 15.52 -4.96
CA THR A 195 14.71 14.98 -3.71
C THR A 195 13.84 13.83 -3.20
N MET A 196 14.07 12.63 -3.74
CA MET A 196 13.48 11.41 -3.23
C MET A 196 14.03 11.14 -1.82
N ASN A 197 13.20 11.31 -0.79
CA ASN A 197 13.58 10.91 0.56
C ASN A 197 13.39 9.40 0.70
N ILE A 198 14.41 8.63 0.32
CA ILE A 198 14.34 7.17 0.44
C ILE A 198 14.33 6.79 1.94
N PRO A 199 13.38 5.94 2.40
CA PRO A 199 13.32 5.53 3.78
C PRO A 199 14.63 4.92 4.27
N LYS A 200 15.04 5.22 5.50
CA LYS A 200 16.32 4.79 6.08
C LYS A 200 16.54 3.28 5.94
N ASP A 201 15.52 2.46 6.21
CA ASP A 201 15.63 1.00 6.12
C ASP A 201 16.00 0.54 4.69
N TRP A 202 15.50 1.22 3.65
CA TRP A 202 15.77 0.90 2.25
C TRP A 202 17.22 1.26 1.89
N ASN A 203 17.68 2.42 2.34
CA ASN A 203 19.09 2.84 2.21
C ASN A 203 20.04 1.91 2.96
N GLU A 204 19.64 1.38 4.12
CA GLU A 204 20.49 0.46 4.90
C GLU A 204 20.72 -0.88 4.18
N VAL A 205 19.78 -1.33 3.35
CA VAL A 205 19.90 -2.61 2.65
C VAL A 205 20.41 -2.46 1.21
N ASN A 206 20.21 -1.31 0.57
CA ASN A 206 20.80 -1.00 -0.73
C ASN A 206 21.50 0.38 -0.69
N GLN A 207 22.83 0.35 -0.67
CA GLN A 207 23.64 1.58 -0.61
C GLN A 207 23.61 2.38 -1.91
N LEU A 208 23.24 1.78 -3.05
CA LEU A 208 23.09 2.49 -4.32
C LEU A 208 22.03 3.60 -4.20
N LEU A 209 20.97 3.36 -3.43
CA LEU A 209 19.92 4.35 -3.16
C LEU A 209 20.40 5.57 -2.35
N GLN A 210 21.59 5.52 -1.75
CA GLN A 210 22.16 6.63 -0.97
C GLN A 210 22.92 7.65 -1.83
N SER A 211 23.23 7.34 -3.09
CA SER A 211 24.02 8.25 -3.91
C SER A 211 23.20 9.51 -4.23
N VAL A 212 23.81 10.68 -4.04
CA VAL A 212 23.21 12.00 -4.34
C VAL A 212 22.77 12.08 -5.79
N ASP A 213 23.40 11.26 -6.64
CA ASP A 213 23.22 11.17 -8.07
C ASP A 213 22.58 9.83 -8.47
N PHE A 214 21.82 9.12 -7.62
CA PHE A 214 21.30 7.77 -7.93
C PHE A 214 20.73 7.66 -9.34
N TYR A 215 19.85 8.57 -9.72
CA TYR A 215 19.30 8.61 -11.08
C TYR A 215 20.38 8.92 -12.13
N GLU A 216 21.19 9.96 -11.95
CA GLU A 216 22.28 10.29 -12.90
C GLU A 216 23.30 9.15 -13.05
N SER A 217 23.60 8.44 -11.97
CA SER A 217 24.48 7.27 -11.96
C SER A 217 23.87 6.15 -12.79
N LEU A 218 22.57 5.86 -12.65
CA LEU A 218 21.86 4.89 -13.48
C LEU A 218 21.78 5.31 -14.96
N TYR A 219 21.70 6.61 -15.26
CA TYR A 219 21.75 7.13 -16.64
C TYR A 219 23.16 7.10 -17.26
N CYS A 220 24.22 7.05 -16.44
CA CYS A 220 25.61 7.10 -16.90
C CYS A 220 26.30 5.73 -16.97
N TYR A 221 25.65 4.64 -16.56
CA TYR A 221 26.21 3.29 -16.70
C TYR A 221 26.03 2.75 -18.12
N PRO A 222 27.12 2.43 -18.84
CA PRO A 222 27.02 1.71 -20.10
C PRO A 222 26.46 0.31 -19.84
N THR A 223 25.57 -0.13 -20.73
CA THR A 223 24.84 -1.42 -20.73
C THR A 223 25.73 -2.66 -20.51
N ASP A 224 27.04 -2.53 -20.73
CA ASP A 224 28.03 -3.60 -20.68
C ASP A 224 28.45 -3.99 -19.24
N THR A 225 27.92 -3.31 -18.21
CA THR A 225 28.21 -3.62 -16.78
C THR A 225 27.04 -4.26 -16.03
N LEU A 226 25.92 -4.52 -16.70
CA LEU A 226 24.77 -5.21 -16.10
C LEU A 226 25.05 -6.69 -15.79
N GLU A 227 26.12 -7.28 -16.34
CA GLU A 227 26.57 -8.64 -16.01
C GLU A 227 27.22 -8.73 -14.62
N ASP A 228 27.72 -7.63 -14.04
CA ASP A 228 28.43 -7.63 -12.74
C ASP A 228 27.50 -7.44 -11.52
N ILE A 229 26.23 -7.09 -11.74
CA ILE A 229 25.21 -7.08 -10.68
C ILE A 229 24.67 -8.50 -10.63
N GLY A 230 25.17 -9.33 -9.70
CA GLY A 230 24.91 -10.77 -9.59
C GLY A 230 23.43 -11.20 -9.62
N VAL A 231 22.84 -11.22 -10.81
CA VAL A 231 21.44 -11.52 -11.13
C VAL A 231 21.34 -12.82 -11.94
N GLU A 232 22.33 -13.72 -11.90
CA GLU A 232 22.22 -14.99 -12.63
C GLU A 232 21.30 -16.03 -11.96
N GLU A 233 20.88 -15.89 -10.70
CA GLU A 233 20.27 -17.04 -9.98
C GLU A 233 18.82 -16.90 -9.48
N SER A 234 18.04 -15.84 -9.79
CA SER A 234 16.63 -15.84 -9.28
C SER A 234 15.53 -15.17 -10.09
N ILE A 235 15.74 -14.85 -11.37
CA ILE A 235 14.63 -14.62 -12.30
C ILE A 235 14.97 -15.38 -13.57
N GLU A 236 14.66 -16.67 -13.61
CA GLU A 236 14.98 -17.54 -14.75
C GLU A 236 14.39 -17.03 -16.07
N ASP A 237 13.38 -16.15 -16.04
CA ASP A 237 12.80 -15.60 -17.27
C ASP A 237 11.92 -14.36 -16.98
N PRO A 238 12.40 -13.13 -17.22
CA PRO A 238 11.59 -11.90 -17.16
C PRO A 238 10.38 -11.93 -18.11
N ASP A 239 10.50 -12.61 -19.26
CA ASP A 239 9.41 -12.78 -20.21
C ASP A 239 8.34 -13.72 -19.66
N LYS A 240 8.70 -14.68 -18.80
CA LYS A 240 7.76 -15.54 -18.07
C LYS A 240 7.02 -14.80 -16.97
N LEU A 241 7.66 -13.83 -16.31
CA LEU A 241 6.99 -12.95 -15.35
C LEU A 241 5.98 -12.03 -16.06
N MET A 242 6.35 -11.51 -17.23
CA MET A 242 5.45 -10.76 -18.11
C MET A 242 4.34 -11.63 -18.69
N HIS A 243 4.63 -12.87 -19.09
CA HIS A 243 3.63 -13.84 -19.54
C HIS A 243 2.63 -14.20 -18.43
N MET A 244 3.10 -14.42 -17.20
CA MET A 244 2.22 -14.61 -16.04
C MET A 244 1.33 -13.38 -15.81
N LEU A 245 1.88 -12.17 -15.96
CA LEU A 245 1.12 -10.92 -15.84
C LEU A 245 -0.02 -10.79 -16.87
N PHE A 246 0.19 -11.27 -18.10
CA PHE A 246 -0.81 -11.25 -19.18
C PHE A 246 -1.76 -12.45 -19.15
N GLU A 247 -1.30 -13.62 -18.71
CA GLU A 247 -2.13 -14.83 -18.57
C GLU A 247 -3.11 -14.73 -17.38
N ASP A 248 -2.70 -14.09 -16.28
CA ASP A 248 -3.55 -13.93 -15.08
C ASP A 248 -4.49 -12.70 -15.16
N MET A 249 -4.36 -11.85 -16.19
CA MET A 249 -5.23 -10.68 -16.43
C MET A 249 -5.70 -10.60 -17.91
N PRO A 250 -6.54 -11.54 -18.39
CA PRO A 250 -6.98 -11.58 -19.80
C PRO A 250 -7.77 -10.35 -20.26
N GLU A 251 -8.35 -9.61 -19.32
CA GLU A 251 -9.03 -8.33 -19.56
C GLU A 251 -8.05 -7.27 -20.09
N PHE A 252 -6.77 -7.37 -19.70
CA PHE A 252 -5.69 -6.47 -20.09
C PHE A 252 -5.30 -6.64 -21.57
N ASP A 253 -5.34 -7.87 -22.09
CA ASP A 253 -5.06 -8.16 -23.51
C ASP A 253 -6.15 -7.51 -24.38
N SER A 254 -7.42 -7.59 -23.96
CA SER A 254 -8.54 -6.94 -24.65
C SER A 254 -8.48 -5.40 -24.57
N TYR A 255 -8.09 -4.83 -23.42
CA TYR A 255 -8.02 -3.38 -23.21
C TYR A 255 -6.80 -2.74 -23.87
N ALA A 256 -5.67 -3.48 -23.94
CA ALA A 256 -4.50 -3.10 -24.72
C ALA A 256 -4.82 -3.13 -26.21
N LEU A 257 -5.42 -4.21 -26.72
CA LEU A 257 -5.78 -4.34 -28.14
C LEU A 257 -6.78 -3.26 -28.60
N GLU A 258 -7.76 -2.89 -27.78
CA GLU A 258 -8.82 -1.93 -28.17
C GLU A 258 -8.33 -0.46 -28.22
N ARG A 259 -7.28 -0.10 -27.48
CA ARG A 259 -6.70 1.27 -27.45
C ARG A 259 -5.36 1.41 -28.19
N CYS A 260 -4.71 0.32 -28.57
CA CYS A 260 -3.40 0.32 -29.21
C CYS A 260 -3.40 0.66 -30.71
N ASP A 261 -4.56 0.73 -31.38
CA ASP A 261 -4.62 0.85 -32.85
C ASP A 261 -4.02 2.16 -33.41
N ASN A 262 -3.90 3.22 -32.62
CA ASN A 262 -3.34 4.50 -33.09
C ASN A 262 -2.02 4.93 -32.42
N ARG A 263 -1.58 4.30 -31.31
CA ARG A 263 -0.30 4.61 -30.63
C ARG A 263 0.78 3.54 -30.81
N CYS A 264 0.44 2.35 -31.30
CA CYS A 264 1.42 1.29 -31.51
C CYS A 264 2.39 1.54 -32.67
N GLN A 265 2.05 2.40 -33.63
CA GLN A 265 3.04 2.81 -34.64
C GLN A 265 4.18 3.61 -34.01
N GLU A 266 3.92 4.43 -32.98
CA GLU A 266 4.96 5.11 -32.20
C GLU A 266 5.70 4.13 -31.26
N LEU A 267 5.00 3.25 -30.54
CA LEU A 267 5.66 2.25 -29.66
C LEU A 267 6.54 1.25 -30.42
N SER A 268 6.20 0.91 -31.66
CA SER A 268 7.04 0.06 -32.51
C SER A 268 8.34 0.76 -32.96
N SER A 269 8.33 2.10 -33.03
CA SER A 269 9.53 2.90 -33.26
C SER A 269 10.37 3.07 -31.98
N TYR A 270 9.75 3.03 -30.79
CA TYR A 270 10.47 2.98 -29.51
C TYR A 270 11.16 1.64 -29.24
N ARG A 271 10.63 0.51 -29.76
CA ARG A 271 11.33 -0.79 -29.73
C ARG A 271 12.63 -0.81 -30.54
N GLN A 272 12.88 0.18 -31.39
CA GLN A 272 14.12 0.29 -32.17
C GLN A 272 15.18 1.17 -31.49
N PHE A 273 14.89 1.73 -30.32
CA PHE A 273 15.89 2.38 -29.49
C PHE A 273 16.42 1.39 -28.45
N PRO A 274 17.72 1.10 -28.41
CA PRO A 274 18.37 0.38 -27.30
C PRO A 274 18.24 1.09 -25.93
N ASP A 275 17.63 2.29 -25.92
CA ASP A 275 17.60 3.25 -24.82
C ASP A 275 16.40 3.08 -23.86
N CYS A 276 15.65 1.97 -23.93
CA CYS A 276 14.64 1.62 -22.92
C CYS A 276 15.23 1.16 -21.56
N ALA A 277 16.54 1.27 -21.37
CA ALA A 277 17.26 0.70 -20.23
C ALA A 277 17.01 1.39 -18.85
N PRO A 278 16.89 2.73 -18.70
CA PRO A 278 16.99 3.34 -17.37
C PRO A 278 15.80 3.07 -16.44
N PHE A 279 14.58 3.03 -16.96
CA PHE A 279 13.37 2.86 -16.15
C PHE A 279 13.22 1.44 -15.61
N GLU A 280 13.57 0.43 -16.43
CA GLU A 280 13.64 -0.94 -15.97
C GLU A 280 14.70 -1.08 -14.88
N ILE A 281 15.84 -0.41 -15.01
CA ILE A 281 16.89 -0.44 -13.99
C ILE A 281 16.39 0.18 -12.67
N ILE A 282 15.71 1.32 -12.70
CA ILE A 282 15.13 1.94 -11.49
C ILE A 282 14.13 0.97 -10.83
N ALA A 283 13.14 0.47 -11.58
CA ALA A 283 12.15 -0.45 -11.04
C ALA A 283 12.79 -1.75 -10.53
N ARG A 284 13.79 -2.29 -11.24
CA ARG A 284 14.57 -3.47 -10.83
C ARG A 284 15.34 -3.21 -9.54
N GLU A 285 16.00 -2.07 -9.41
CA GLU A 285 16.75 -1.70 -8.19
C GLU A 285 15.81 -1.54 -6.98
N PHE A 286 14.64 -0.94 -7.16
CA PHE A 286 13.63 -0.87 -6.09
C PHE A 286 13.04 -2.25 -5.78
N ALA A 287 12.81 -3.11 -6.78
CA ALA A 287 12.33 -4.48 -6.57
C ALA A 287 13.37 -5.35 -5.84
N TYR A 288 14.65 -5.20 -6.18
CA TYR A 288 15.77 -5.83 -5.49
C TYR A 288 15.87 -5.33 -4.05
N THR A 289 15.78 -4.01 -3.84
CA THR A 289 15.79 -3.43 -2.49
C THR A 289 14.61 -3.94 -1.68
N LEU A 290 13.41 -4.03 -2.27
CA LEU A 290 12.24 -4.62 -1.64
C LEU A 290 12.51 -6.07 -1.23
N ARG A 291 13.11 -6.90 -2.09
CA ARG A 291 13.52 -8.28 -1.76
C ARG A 291 14.42 -8.31 -0.53
N LEU A 292 15.42 -7.43 -0.45
CA LEU A 292 16.32 -7.35 0.71
C LEU A 292 15.59 -6.91 1.99
N ILE A 293 14.67 -5.95 1.87
CA ILE A 293 13.78 -5.54 2.97
C ILE A 293 12.93 -6.73 3.44
N MET A 294 12.35 -7.49 2.51
CA MET A 294 11.51 -8.65 2.83
C MET A 294 12.33 -9.76 3.49
N LYS A 295 13.55 -10.06 3.01
CA LYS A 295 14.49 -10.98 3.67
C LYS A 295 14.83 -10.52 5.10
N LYS A 296 15.11 -9.23 5.31
CA LYS A 296 15.40 -8.65 6.63
C LYS A 296 14.19 -8.72 7.59
N ARG A 297 12.98 -8.47 7.09
CA ARG A 297 11.74 -8.39 7.90
C ARG A 297 11.07 -9.75 8.13
N PHE A 298 11.24 -10.70 7.22
CA PHE A 298 10.59 -12.00 7.23
C PHE A 298 11.59 -13.13 6.95
N PRO A 299 12.66 -13.28 7.75
CA PRO A 299 13.73 -14.23 7.47
C PRO A 299 13.21 -15.67 7.35
N GLU A 300 12.21 -16.07 8.16
CA GLU A 300 11.63 -17.42 8.10
C GLU A 300 10.89 -17.72 6.79
N VAL A 301 10.38 -16.68 6.10
CA VAL A 301 9.66 -16.84 4.82
C VAL A 301 10.63 -16.92 3.64
N PHE A 302 11.76 -16.19 3.71
CA PHE A 302 12.70 -16.03 2.59
C PHE A 302 14.08 -16.71 2.81
N LYS A 303 14.18 -17.63 3.77
CA LYS A 303 15.40 -18.37 4.15
C LYS A 303 15.95 -19.33 3.08
N GLY A 304 15.24 -19.52 1.96
CA GLY A 304 15.56 -20.50 0.92
C GLY A 304 16.20 -19.96 -0.36
N ASP A 305 16.24 -18.63 -0.55
CA ASP A 305 16.62 -18.02 -1.83
C ASP A 305 18.10 -17.57 -1.87
N GLU A 306 19.01 -18.39 -1.35
CA GLU A 306 20.48 -18.18 -1.37
C GLU A 306 21.20 -19.16 -2.32
N LYS A 307 20.49 -19.63 -3.34
CA LYS A 307 21.07 -20.34 -4.47
C LYS A 307 20.83 -19.54 -5.73
#